data_AF-A0A8J4SMH0-F1
#
_entry.id   AF-A0A8J4SMH0-F1
#
_cell.length_a   1.000
_cell.length_b   1.000
_cell.length_c   1.000
_cell.angle_alpha   90.00
_cell.angle_beta   90.00
_cell.angle_gamma   90.00
#
_symmetry.space_group_name_H-M   'P 1'
#
loop_
_entity.id
_entity.type
_entity.pdbx_description
1 polymer ?
#
loop_
_entity_poly.entity_id
_entity_poly.type
_entity_poly.pdbx_seq_one_letter_code
_entity_poly.pdbx_strand_id
1 'polypeptide(L)'
;MSTWSTEEPFLRLIAGKQFPSVVEFEAALSEFMAQSYTYFVRRSSAPAKKHKIRYEQMFYLCDHYPRRKSVSRGLRKINHKPMHCEARFTMRRSQDKLVVGSFFMEHNHELNQTLFEQKPVNQRLTAEEMEELRPIVRISTNKQLKQYIAERFSKSFSTQTVVYLRSRLLNE
;
A
#
# COMPACT_ATOMS: atom_id res chain seq x y z
N MET A 1 16.17 -20.57 -5.73
CA MET A 1 15.10 -19.69 -5.20
C MET A 1 14.63 -18.86 -6.36
N SER A 2 13.33 -18.83 -6.66
CA SER A 2 12.81 -17.98 -7.73
C SER A 2 12.93 -16.51 -7.32
N THR A 3 13.40 -15.68 -8.23
CA THR A 3 13.44 -14.22 -8.07
C THR A 3 12.46 -13.60 -9.04
N TRP A 4 11.69 -12.61 -8.56
CA TRP A 4 10.78 -11.83 -9.39
C TRP A 4 11.33 -10.42 -9.53
N SER A 5 11.63 -10.00 -10.75
CA SER A 5 12.08 -8.64 -11.03
C SER A 5 10.91 -7.74 -11.38
N THR A 6 10.93 -6.52 -10.84
CA THR A 6 9.96 -5.45 -11.16
C THR A 6 10.66 -4.22 -11.74
N GLU A 7 11.86 -4.41 -12.26
CA GLU A 7 12.71 -3.33 -12.74
C GLU A 7 12.11 -2.57 -13.93
N GLU A 8 11.68 -3.27 -14.97
CA GLU A 8 11.04 -2.65 -16.15
C GLU A 8 9.87 -1.71 -15.82
N PRO A 9 8.81 -2.16 -15.11
CA PRO A 9 7.73 -1.27 -14.73
C PRO A 9 8.18 -0.15 -13.77
N PHE A 10 9.19 -0.42 -12.91
CA PHE A 10 9.75 0.60 -12.02
C PHE A 10 10.50 1.70 -12.78
N LEU A 11 11.33 1.34 -13.76
CA LEU A 11 12.05 2.28 -14.62
C LEU A 11 11.06 3.16 -15.39
N ARG A 12 10.04 2.55 -15.99
CA ARG A 12 9.02 3.25 -16.77
C ARG A 12 8.19 4.22 -15.93
N LEU A 13 7.71 3.80 -14.77
CA LEU A 13 6.74 4.57 -13.99
C LEU A 13 7.37 5.49 -12.95
N ILE A 14 8.55 5.14 -12.43
CA ILE A 14 9.18 5.82 -11.29
C ILE A 14 10.57 6.35 -11.65
N ALA A 15 11.54 5.48 -11.97
CA ALA A 15 12.94 5.89 -12.05
C ALA A 15 13.28 6.79 -13.24
N GLY A 16 12.56 6.63 -14.37
CA GLY A 16 12.70 7.48 -15.55
C GLY A 16 11.97 8.82 -15.44
N LYS A 17 11.26 9.08 -14.32
CA LYS A 17 10.45 10.29 -14.13
C LYS A 17 11.05 11.21 -13.07
N GLN A 18 10.64 12.47 -13.13
CA GLN A 18 10.88 13.46 -12.07
C GLN A 18 9.54 13.99 -11.60
N PHE A 19 9.34 14.03 -10.28
CA PHE A 19 8.05 14.42 -9.72
C PHE A 19 8.14 15.79 -9.06
N PRO A 20 7.38 16.80 -9.50
CA PRO A 20 7.40 18.15 -8.90
C PRO A 20 6.72 18.19 -7.52
N SER A 21 5.95 17.17 -7.15
CA SER A 21 5.26 17.08 -5.87
C SER A 21 5.29 15.66 -5.28
N VAL A 22 5.11 15.57 -3.96
CA VAL A 22 4.97 14.28 -3.27
C VAL A 22 3.70 13.56 -3.71
N VAL A 23 2.62 14.32 -3.99
CA VAL A 23 1.33 13.77 -4.41
C VAL A 23 1.44 13.06 -5.75
N GLU A 24 2.09 13.67 -6.74
CA GLU A 24 2.30 13.04 -8.04
C GLU A 24 3.18 11.79 -7.96
N PHE A 25 4.21 11.83 -7.11
CA PHE A 25 5.03 10.66 -6.84
C PHE A 25 4.22 9.53 -6.17
N GLU A 26 3.40 9.83 -5.17
CA GLU A 26 2.57 8.85 -4.47
C GLU A 26 1.52 8.23 -5.41
N ALA A 27 0.97 9.00 -6.34
CA ALA A 27 0.07 8.49 -7.39
C ALA A 27 0.80 7.52 -8.33
N ALA A 28 1.98 7.90 -8.84
CA ALA A 28 2.79 7.02 -9.70
C ALA A 28 3.26 5.76 -8.96
N LEU A 29 3.61 5.87 -7.67
CA LEU A 29 3.97 4.74 -6.83
C LEU A 29 2.78 3.78 -6.67
N SER A 30 1.57 4.31 -6.47
CA SER A 30 0.35 3.51 -6.38
C SER A 30 0.09 2.76 -7.69
N GLU A 31 0.25 3.41 -8.84
CA GLU A 31 0.13 2.78 -10.15
C GLU A 31 1.16 1.67 -10.35
N PHE A 32 2.43 1.92 -10.03
CA PHE A 32 3.49 0.92 -10.11
C PHE A 32 3.20 -0.30 -9.22
N MET A 33 2.79 -0.08 -7.97
CA MET A 33 2.46 -1.15 -7.04
C MET A 33 1.28 -1.99 -7.54
N ALA A 34 0.26 -1.36 -8.12
CA ALA A 34 -0.89 -2.06 -8.70
C ALA A 34 -0.51 -2.89 -9.93
N GLN A 35 0.33 -2.38 -10.83
CA GLN A 35 0.76 -3.11 -12.03
C GLN A 35 1.73 -4.27 -11.73
N SER A 36 2.57 -4.12 -10.70
CA SER A 36 3.60 -5.11 -10.35
C SER A 36 3.19 -6.04 -9.20
N TYR A 37 2.01 -5.83 -8.61
CA TYR A 37 1.53 -6.51 -7.41
C TYR A 37 2.53 -6.46 -6.23
N THR A 38 3.35 -5.41 -6.19
CA THR A 38 4.31 -5.14 -5.12
C THR A 38 3.72 -4.20 -4.09
N TYR A 39 4.32 -4.14 -2.90
CA TYR A 39 3.91 -3.17 -1.91
C TYR A 39 5.11 -2.61 -1.16
N PHE A 40 5.37 -1.32 -1.41
CA PHE A 40 6.44 -0.56 -0.79
C PHE A 40 5.90 0.34 0.31
N VAL A 41 6.59 0.38 1.43
CA VAL A 41 6.24 1.21 2.59
C VAL A 41 7.35 2.21 2.82
N ARG A 42 6.98 3.48 3.02
CA ARG A 42 7.91 4.51 3.48
C ARG A 42 8.39 4.16 4.89
N ARG A 43 9.68 3.91 5.04
CA ARG A 43 10.29 3.53 6.33
C ARG A 43 10.87 4.71 7.09
N SER A 44 11.53 5.60 6.37
CA SER A 44 12.14 6.79 6.94
C SER A 44 12.14 7.90 5.90
N SER A 45 12.25 9.12 6.39
CA SER A 45 12.34 10.31 5.56
C SER A 45 13.19 11.37 6.26
N ALA A 46 14.04 12.05 5.51
CA ALA A 46 14.75 13.23 5.95
C ALA A 46 13.95 14.48 5.51
N PRO A 47 13.58 15.38 6.45
CA PRO A 47 12.87 16.60 6.09
C PRO A 47 13.79 17.60 5.39
N ALA A 48 13.22 18.38 4.47
CA ALA A 48 13.86 19.53 3.86
C ALA A 48 13.65 20.78 4.74
N LYS A 49 14.69 21.60 4.96
CA LYS A 49 14.61 22.74 5.90
C LYS A 49 13.83 23.94 5.35
N LYS A 50 13.96 24.27 4.05
CA LYS A 50 13.40 25.47 3.42
C LYS A 50 13.11 25.27 1.93
N HIS A 51 12.41 24.19 1.57
CA HIS A 51 12.10 23.86 0.17
C HIS A 51 10.61 23.62 -0.04
N LYS A 52 10.15 23.82 -1.29
CA LYS A 52 8.76 23.55 -1.69
C LYS A 52 8.37 22.09 -1.47
N ILE A 53 9.31 21.17 -1.70
CA ILE A 53 9.15 19.77 -1.37
C ILE A 53 9.60 19.51 0.07
N ARG A 54 8.71 18.91 0.85
CA ARG A 54 8.88 18.65 2.29
C ARG A 54 10.06 17.72 2.64
N TYR A 55 10.51 16.88 1.72
CA TYR A 55 11.47 15.82 1.99
C TYR A 55 12.73 16.00 1.16
N GLU A 56 13.88 15.92 1.82
CA GLU A 56 15.20 15.82 1.17
C GLU A 56 15.42 14.40 0.65
N GLN A 57 15.00 13.40 1.43
CA GLN A 57 15.15 11.99 1.08
C GLN A 57 14.04 11.16 1.70
N MET A 58 13.58 10.12 1.00
CA MET A 58 12.61 9.15 1.48
C MET A 58 13.08 7.74 1.14
N PHE A 59 12.95 6.82 2.09
CA PHE A 59 13.36 5.44 1.94
C PHE A 59 12.14 4.53 1.90
N TYR A 60 12.02 3.74 0.83
CA TYR A 60 10.93 2.80 0.61
C TYR A 60 11.49 1.40 0.59
N LEU A 61 10.89 0.51 1.39
CA LEU A 61 11.25 -0.90 1.45
C LEU A 61 10.01 -1.74 1.16
N CYS A 62 10.21 -2.92 0.59
CA CYS A 62 9.16 -3.93 0.51
C CYS A 62 8.55 -4.21 1.90
N ASP A 63 7.28 -4.56 1.97
CA ASP A 63 6.60 -4.87 3.24
C ASP A 63 7.10 -6.17 3.88
N HIS A 64 7.65 -7.07 3.07
CA HIS A 64 8.37 -8.28 3.48
C HIS A 64 9.83 -8.03 3.88
N TYR A 65 10.32 -6.78 3.82
CA TYR A 65 11.64 -6.40 4.32
C TYR A 65 11.78 -6.76 5.81
N PRO A 66 12.97 -7.22 6.26
CA PRO A 66 13.21 -7.55 7.66
C PRO A 66 12.75 -6.43 8.61
N ARG A 67 11.82 -6.76 9.50
CA ARG A 67 11.35 -5.81 10.51
C ARG A 67 12.30 -5.82 11.70
N ARG A 68 12.46 -4.64 12.32
CA ARG A 68 13.09 -4.56 13.65
C ARG A 68 12.32 -5.50 14.59
N LYS A 69 13.04 -6.35 15.32
CA LYS A 69 12.45 -7.22 16.34
C LYS A 69 11.70 -6.35 17.35
N SER A 70 10.42 -6.66 17.57
CA SER A 70 9.63 -5.99 18.60
C SER A 70 10.20 -6.34 19.98
N VAL A 71 10.29 -5.36 20.87
CA VAL A 71 10.69 -5.55 22.29
C VAL A 71 9.45 -5.81 23.18
N SER A 72 8.24 -5.82 22.59
CA SER A 72 6.99 -6.05 23.32
C SER A 72 6.90 -7.47 23.88
N ARG A 73 6.11 -7.67 24.96
CA ARG A 73 5.80 -8.97 25.58
C ARG A 73 5.16 -10.03 24.65
N GLY A 74 4.86 -9.72 23.39
CA GLY A 74 4.43 -10.71 22.40
C GLY A 74 2.98 -11.20 22.53
N LEU A 75 2.15 -10.53 23.33
CA LEU A 75 0.75 -10.94 23.56
C LEU A 75 -0.12 -10.95 22.29
N ARG A 76 0.26 -10.18 21.25
CA ARG A 76 -0.39 -10.24 19.94
C ARG A 76 0.39 -11.16 19.01
N LYS A 77 -0.29 -12.17 18.46
CA LYS A 77 0.27 -13.01 17.39
C LYS A 77 0.53 -12.15 16.15
N ILE A 78 1.78 -12.12 15.70
CA ILE A 78 2.16 -11.52 14.42
C ILE A 78 2.17 -12.66 13.40
N ASN A 79 1.17 -12.70 12.52
CA ASN A 79 0.97 -13.82 11.59
C ASN A 79 1.87 -13.80 10.35
N HIS A 80 2.73 -12.78 10.16
CA HIS A 80 3.59 -12.70 8.99
C HIS A 80 5.06 -12.90 9.38
N LYS A 81 5.64 -14.00 8.90
CA LYS A 81 7.09 -14.23 8.95
C LYS A 81 7.74 -13.26 7.94
N PRO A 82 8.71 -12.42 8.35
CA PRO A 82 9.46 -11.60 7.40
C PRO A 82 10.17 -12.54 6.42
N MET A 83 10.00 -12.30 5.12
CA MET A 83 10.63 -13.12 4.07
C MET A 83 12.04 -12.63 3.72
N HIS A 84 12.55 -11.63 4.46
CA HIS A 84 13.87 -11.05 4.23
C HIS A 84 14.05 -10.50 2.82
N CYS A 85 12.98 -9.92 2.25
CA CYS A 85 13.04 -9.29 0.93
C CYS A 85 13.94 -8.05 0.97
N GLU A 86 14.83 -7.91 0.00
CA GLU A 86 15.77 -6.80 -0.07
C GLU A 86 15.31 -5.66 -0.99
N ALA A 87 14.22 -5.86 -1.72
CA ALA A 87 13.67 -4.86 -2.64
C ALA A 87 13.44 -3.52 -1.93
N ARG A 88 14.05 -2.47 -2.49
CA ARG A 88 14.12 -1.14 -1.90
C ARG A 88 14.38 -0.07 -2.94
N PHE A 89 13.98 1.15 -2.64
CA PHE A 89 14.45 2.31 -3.37
C PHE A 89 14.47 3.56 -2.50
N THR A 90 15.18 4.57 -3.00
CA THR A 90 15.28 5.87 -2.37
C THR A 90 14.79 6.95 -3.32
N MET A 91 13.97 7.85 -2.81
CA MET A 91 13.66 9.11 -3.47
C MET A 91 14.52 10.19 -2.84
N ARG A 92 15.16 11.02 -3.65
CA ARG A 92 15.92 12.18 -3.22
C ARG A 92 15.37 13.43 -3.88
N ARG A 93 15.49 14.56 -3.20
CA ARG A 93 15.26 15.86 -3.81
C ARG A 93 16.44 16.17 -4.74
N SER A 94 16.12 16.63 -5.93
CA SER A 94 17.05 17.25 -6.85
C SER A 94 16.42 18.56 -7.30
N GLN A 95 17.05 19.68 -6.93
CA GLN A 95 16.46 21.02 -7.10
C GLN A 95 15.07 21.10 -6.43
N ASP A 96 14.00 21.26 -7.21
CA ASP A 96 12.61 21.30 -6.72
C ASP A 96 11.78 20.13 -7.25
N LYS A 97 12.41 18.99 -7.52
CA LYS A 97 11.75 17.75 -7.93
C LYS A 97 12.25 16.55 -7.11
N LEU A 98 11.42 15.52 -7.02
CA LEU A 98 11.79 14.21 -6.50
C LEU A 98 12.28 13.33 -7.64
N VAL A 99 13.43 12.71 -7.43
CA VAL A 99 14.04 11.75 -8.37
C VAL A 99 14.46 10.50 -7.62
N VAL A 100 14.59 9.37 -8.33
CA VAL A 100 15.15 8.17 -7.74
C VAL A 100 16.64 8.39 -7.47
N GLY A 101 17.09 8.05 -6.26
CA GLY A 101 18.50 8.06 -5.87
C GLY A 101 19.18 6.73 -6.17
N SER A 102 18.62 5.65 -5.64
CA SER A 102 19.08 4.28 -5.82
C SER A 102 17.91 3.32 -5.69
N PHE A 103 17.98 2.16 -6.33
CA PHE A 103 16.95 1.14 -6.26
C PHE A 103 17.52 -0.27 -6.39
N PHE A 104 16.73 -1.24 -5.93
CA PHE A 104 16.91 -2.68 -6.11
C PHE A 104 15.51 -3.30 -6.18
N MET A 105 15.17 -3.91 -7.32
CA MET A 105 13.79 -4.32 -7.67
C MET A 105 13.60 -5.83 -7.79
N GLU A 106 14.51 -6.60 -7.21
CA GLU A 106 14.41 -8.06 -7.13
C GLU A 106 13.71 -8.48 -5.82
N HIS A 107 12.67 -9.29 -5.96
CA HIS A 107 11.90 -9.85 -4.86
C HIS A 107 12.18 -11.34 -4.71
N ASN A 108 12.29 -11.79 -3.47
CA ASN A 108 12.48 -13.20 -3.13
C ASN A 108 11.16 -13.91 -2.76
N HIS A 109 10.04 -13.29 -3.09
CA HIS A 109 8.70 -13.81 -2.86
C HIS A 109 7.81 -13.55 -4.06
N GLU A 110 6.76 -14.36 -4.18
CA GLU A 110 5.81 -14.27 -5.26
C GLU A 110 5.10 -12.91 -5.24
N LEU A 111 4.89 -12.37 -6.44
CA LEU A 111 4.12 -11.17 -6.71
C LEU A 111 2.79 -11.61 -7.31
N ASN A 112 1.75 -11.60 -6.49
CA ASN A 112 0.46 -12.16 -6.84
C ASN A 112 -0.64 -11.11 -6.62
N GLN A 113 -1.47 -10.93 -7.64
CA GLN A 113 -2.61 -10.01 -7.62
C GLN A 113 -3.53 -10.26 -6.41
N THR A 114 -3.85 -11.53 -6.14
CA THR A 114 -4.74 -11.92 -5.04
C THR A 114 -4.18 -11.46 -3.69
N LEU A 115 -2.88 -11.66 -3.48
CA LEU A 115 -2.20 -11.23 -2.25
C LEU A 115 -2.10 -9.71 -2.15
N PHE A 116 -1.91 -9.03 -3.28
CA PHE A 116 -1.88 -7.57 -3.33
C PHE A 116 -3.25 -6.98 -2.99
N GLU A 117 -4.32 -7.47 -3.61
CA GLU A 117 -5.69 -7.02 -3.37
C GLU A 117 -6.11 -7.24 -1.92
N GLN A 118 -5.74 -8.39 -1.31
CA GLN A 118 -6.05 -8.71 0.08
C GLN A 118 -5.31 -7.84 1.12
N LYS A 119 -4.35 -6.98 0.71
CA LYS A 119 -3.66 -6.11 1.67
C LYS A 119 -4.65 -5.16 2.35
N PRO A 120 -4.57 -4.96 3.68
CA PRO A 120 -5.54 -4.14 4.42
C PRO A 120 -5.70 -2.70 3.91
N VAL A 121 -4.70 -2.14 3.23
CA VAL A 121 -4.78 -0.80 2.63
C VAL A 121 -5.61 -0.81 1.35
N ASN A 122 -5.43 -1.81 0.51
CA ASN A 122 -6.17 -1.99 -0.75
C ASN A 122 -7.62 -2.45 -0.51
N GLN A 123 -7.88 -3.08 0.63
CA GLN A 123 -9.22 -3.45 1.09
C GLN A 123 -10.03 -2.28 1.67
N ARG A 124 -9.45 -1.08 1.85
CA ARG A 124 -10.21 0.05 2.41
C ARG A 124 -11.27 0.53 1.43
N LEU A 125 -12.46 0.80 1.94
CA LEU A 125 -13.49 1.46 1.16
C LEU A 125 -13.12 2.94 0.99
N THR A 126 -13.26 3.46 -0.23
CA THR A 126 -13.15 4.88 -0.52
C THR A 126 -14.38 5.62 0.03
N ALA A 127 -14.32 6.95 0.08
CA ALA A 127 -15.48 7.74 0.49
C ALA A 127 -16.68 7.51 -0.43
N GLU A 128 -16.45 7.44 -1.74
CA GLU A 128 -17.49 7.19 -2.75
C GLU A 128 -18.14 5.81 -2.58
N GLU A 129 -17.33 4.75 -2.37
CA GLU A 129 -17.85 3.41 -2.10
C GLU A 129 -18.63 3.36 -0.78
N MET A 130 -18.20 4.12 0.23
CA MET A 130 -18.94 4.23 1.49
C MET A 130 -20.31 4.88 1.30
N GLU A 131 -20.40 5.94 0.49
CA GLU A 131 -21.67 6.59 0.15
C GLU A 131 -22.61 5.64 -0.60
N GLU A 132 -22.10 4.87 -1.57
CA GLU A 132 -22.88 3.87 -2.31
C GLU A 132 -23.45 2.78 -1.40
N LEU A 133 -22.73 2.43 -0.32
CA LEU A 133 -23.18 1.42 0.64
C LEU A 133 -24.25 1.91 1.62
N ARG A 134 -24.36 3.22 1.90
CA ARG A 134 -25.31 3.76 2.89
C ARG A 134 -26.76 3.27 2.72
N PRO A 135 -27.38 3.33 1.52
CA PRO A 135 -28.74 2.83 1.34
C PRO A 135 -28.84 1.32 1.52
N ILE A 136 -27.82 0.58 1.05
CA ILE A 136 -27.79 -0.88 1.06
C ILE A 136 -27.70 -1.41 2.50
N VAL A 137 -26.88 -0.76 3.33
CA VAL A 137 -26.66 -1.14 4.72
C VAL A 137 -27.96 -1.15 5.53
N ARG A 138 -28.96 -0.32 5.22
CA ARG A 138 -30.23 -0.32 5.97
C ARG A 138 -31.11 -1.52 5.63
N ILE A 139 -31.05 -2.00 4.40
CA ILE A 139 -31.99 -2.98 3.84
C ILE A 139 -31.41 -4.40 3.87
N SER A 140 -30.09 -4.53 3.69
CA SER A 140 -29.44 -5.82 3.52
C SER A 140 -29.08 -6.47 4.85
N THR A 141 -28.94 -7.81 4.85
CA THR A 141 -28.27 -8.56 5.93
C THR A 141 -26.74 -8.42 5.84
N ASN A 142 -26.02 -8.80 6.89
CA ASN A 142 -24.54 -8.81 6.88
C ASN A 142 -23.97 -9.75 5.80
N LYS A 143 -24.64 -10.88 5.51
CA LYS A 143 -24.21 -11.82 4.47
C LYS A 143 -24.35 -11.20 3.08
N GLN A 144 -25.49 -10.55 2.82
CA GLN A 144 -25.74 -9.84 1.55
C GLN A 144 -24.81 -8.65 1.37
N LEU A 145 -24.58 -7.86 2.44
CA LEU A 145 -23.65 -6.74 2.40
C LEU A 145 -22.22 -7.21 2.08
N LYS A 146 -21.79 -8.32 2.70
CA LYS A 146 -20.49 -8.92 2.43
C LYS A 146 -20.35 -9.36 0.97
N GLN A 147 -21.38 -10.01 0.43
CA GLN A 147 -21.40 -10.47 -0.95
C GLN A 147 -21.38 -9.29 -1.93
N TYR A 148 -22.20 -8.26 -1.67
CA TYR A 148 -22.23 -7.04 -2.47
C TYR A 148 -20.87 -6.35 -2.51
N ILE A 149 -20.19 -6.18 -1.36
CA ILE A 149 -18.85 -5.56 -1.32
C ILE A 149 -17.83 -6.37 -2.13
N ALA A 150 -17.91 -7.71 -2.07
CA ALA A 150 -17.01 -8.58 -2.83
C ALA A 150 -17.27 -8.53 -4.34
N GLU A 151 -18.53 -8.49 -4.76
CA GLU A 151 -18.91 -8.46 -6.18
C GLU A 151 -18.75 -7.07 -6.80
N ARG A 152 -19.10 -6.02 -6.06
CA ARG A 152 -19.11 -4.63 -6.55
C ARG A 152 -17.72 -3.99 -6.52
N PHE A 153 -16.93 -4.25 -5.47
CA PHE A 153 -15.66 -3.56 -5.23
C PHE A 153 -14.45 -4.50 -5.24
N SER A 154 -14.63 -5.80 -5.49
CA SER A 154 -13.57 -6.82 -5.41
C SER A 154 -12.87 -6.86 -4.04
N LYS A 155 -13.61 -6.52 -2.97
CA LYS A 155 -13.08 -6.43 -1.59
C LYS A 155 -13.62 -7.56 -0.72
N SER A 156 -12.73 -8.32 -0.10
CA SER A 156 -13.06 -9.47 0.74
C SER A 156 -13.03 -9.10 2.23
N PHE A 157 -14.20 -8.95 2.85
CA PHE A 157 -14.30 -8.59 4.27
C PHE A 157 -14.57 -9.79 5.17
N SER A 158 -14.00 -9.77 6.38
CA SER A 158 -14.41 -10.69 7.45
C SER A 158 -15.82 -10.34 7.93
N THR A 159 -16.55 -11.31 8.48
CA THR A 159 -17.89 -11.05 9.05
C THR A 159 -17.85 -9.95 10.12
N GLN A 160 -16.82 -9.96 10.96
CA GLN A 160 -16.63 -8.96 12.00
C GLN A 160 -16.37 -7.56 11.41
N THR A 161 -15.58 -7.47 10.34
CA THR A 161 -15.36 -6.21 9.59
C THR A 161 -16.67 -5.64 9.06
N VAL A 162 -17.55 -6.49 8.52
CA VAL A 162 -18.87 -6.06 7.99
C VAL A 162 -19.77 -5.56 9.11
N VAL A 163 -19.76 -6.21 10.28
CA VAL A 163 -20.52 -5.72 11.45
C VAL A 163 -20.04 -4.35 11.89
N TYR A 164 -18.72 -4.14 12.00
CA TYR A 164 -18.17 -2.82 12.34
C TYR A 164 -18.47 -1.76 11.29
N LEU A 165 -18.35 -2.10 10.00
CA LEU A 165 -18.69 -1.21 8.90
C LEU A 165 -20.15 -0.77 8.97
N ARG A 166 -21.07 -1.71 9.17
CA ARG A 166 -22.50 -1.44 9.32
C ARG A 166 -22.79 -0.51 10.49
N SER A 167 -22.20 -0.81 11.65
CA SER A 167 -22.35 0.05 12.84
C SER A 167 -21.85 1.47 12.56
N ARG A 168 -20.69 1.62 11.90
CA ARG A 168 -20.15 2.94 11.55
C ARG A 168 -21.08 3.71 10.61
N LEU A 169 -21.55 3.09 9.54
CA LEU A 169 -22.40 3.74 8.52
C LEU A 169 -23.82 4.07 9.00
N LEU A 170 -24.28 3.50 10.12
CA LEU A 170 -25.59 3.80 10.70
C LEU A 170 -25.54 4.88 11.79
N ASN A 171 -24.36 5.11 12.38
CA ASN A 171 -24.16 6.05 13.50
C ASN A 171 -23.47 7.36 13.08
N GLU A 172 -23.09 7.48 11.81
CA GLU A 172 -22.62 8.72 11.15
C GLU A 172 -23.79 9.37 10.39
#